data_AF-A0A2V5V302-F1
#
_entry.id   AF-A0A2V5V302-F1
#
_cell.length_a   1.000
_cell.length_b   1.000
_cell.length_c   1.000
_cell.angle_alpha   90.00
_cell.angle_beta   90.00
_cell.angle_gamma   90.00
#
_symmetry.space_group_name_H-M   'P 1'
#
loop_
_entity.id
_entity.type
_entity.pdbx_description
1 polymer ?
#
loop_
_entity_poly.entity_id
_entity_poly.type
_entity_poly.pdbx_seq_one_letter_code
_entity_poly.pdbx_strand_id
1 'polypeptide(L)'
;MTNEELWLTLQLARTLDVELIDIVPRTGPGDDILLSEDRNPNTNGARLLGVTSEPGAKLSTITDAVKSGTVKALIVLGENPMRLGISAEQLSALSAFIVMDILSNDATENATVVLPSFAFAEKRGSMINGEGRLQRLNRAVRGPGEARDDWEILRDLIQACTGQNSIYSIEDVFRQMAEAVPQLAGSNLSKIGDLGIQVMEAHESPPPPVDAAAAAIEKAESQRPPGR
;
A
#
# COMPACT_ATOMS: atom_id res chain seq x y z
N MET A 1 2.01 -1.51 0.56
CA MET A 1 1.91 -0.83 1.85
C MET A 1 0.50 -0.92 2.40
N THR A 2 0.36 -1.00 3.73
CA THR A 2 -0.93 -0.91 4.45
C THR A 2 -1.46 0.54 4.47
N ASN A 3 -2.70 0.73 4.87
CA ASN A 3 -3.31 2.05 5.02
C ASN A 3 -2.59 2.88 6.09
N GLU A 4 -2.16 2.25 7.18
CA GLU A 4 -1.45 2.90 8.27
C GLU A 4 -0.07 3.40 7.81
N GLU A 5 0.63 2.58 7.04
CA GLU A 5 1.90 2.96 6.41
C GLU A 5 1.70 4.12 5.43
N LEU A 6 0.71 4.03 4.54
CA LEU A 6 0.40 5.11 3.58
C LEU A 6 0.05 6.43 4.27
N TRP A 7 -0.74 6.36 5.35
CA TRP A 7 -1.14 7.54 6.11
C TRP A 7 0.05 8.20 6.82
N LEU A 8 0.94 7.40 7.42
CA LEU A 8 2.16 7.91 8.05
C LEU A 8 3.15 8.47 7.03
N THR A 9 3.30 7.85 5.85
CA THR A 9 4.12 8.41 4.77
C THR A 9 3.61 9.79 4.37
N LEU A 10 2.29 10.00 4.31
CA LEU A 10 1.72 11.31 4.04
C LEU A 10 1.97 12.31 5.18
N GLN A 11 1.91 11.87 6.45
CA GLN A 11 2.26 12.75 7.58
C GLN A 11 3.74 13.12 7.58
N LEU A 12 4.63 12.19 7.22
CA LEU A 12 6.05 12.47 7.07
C LEU A 12 6.30 13.47 5.93
N ALA A 13 5.67 13.26 4.77
CA ALA A 13 5.76 14.19 3.66
C ALA A 13 5.30 15.61 4.06
N ARG A 14 4.18 15.73 4.79
CA ARG A 14 3.70 17.02 5.32
C ARG A 14 4.66 17.65 6.32
N THR A 15 5.24 16.84 7.21
CA THR A 15 6.23 17.29 8.20
C THR A 15 7.47 17.87 7.54
N LEU A 16 7.86 17.30 6.40
CA LEU A 16 9.02 17.71 5.60
C LEU A 16 8.69 18.72 4.49
N ASP A 17 7.43 19.17 4.38
CA ASP A 17 6.95 20.05 3.31
C ASP A 17 7.23 19.50 1.89
N VAL A 18 7.01 18.20 1.71
CA VAL A 18 7.26 17.47 0.46
C VAL A 18 5.96 17.28 -0.33
N GLU A 19 5.90 17.85 -1.53
CA GLU A 19 4.79 17.67 -2.47
C GLU A 19 5.04 16.57 -3.52
N LEU A 20 6.31 16.19 -3.71
CA LEU A 20 6.76 15.18 -4.66
C LEU A 20 6.72 13.79 -4.03
N ILE A 21 5.51 13.23 -3.97
CA ILE A 21 5.21 11.88 -3.50
C ILE A 21 4.36 11.16 -4.54
N ASP A 22 4.66 9.88 -4.78
CA ASP A 22 3.87 9.04 -5.69
C ASP A 22 4.08 7.55 -5.39
N ILE A 23 3.29 6.71 -6.06
CA ILE A 23 3.34 5.26 -5.99
C ILE A 23 3.65 4.72 -7.38
N VAL A 24 4.48 3.69 -7.46
CA VAL A 24 4.76 3.00 -8.71
C VAL A 24 3.54 2.16 -9.14
N PRO A 25 2.91 2.48 -10.29
CA PRO A 25 1.81 1.68 -10.81
C PRO A 25 2.33 0.33 -11.28
N ARG A 26 1.60 -0.72 -10.96
CA ARG A 26 1.82 -2.08 -11.46
C ARG A 26 0.54 -2.47 -12.17
N THR A 27 0.55 -2.40 -13.49
CA THR A 27 -0.59 -2.78 -14.32
C THR A 27 -0.24 -4.01 -15.16
N GLY A 28 -1.26 -4.80 -15.50
CA GLY A 28 -1.13 -5.92 -16.41
C GLY A 28 -2.49 -6.26 -17.02
N PRO A 29 -2.55 -7.22 -17.95
CA PRO A 29 -3.82 -7.69 -18.48
C PRO A 29 -4.67 -8.26 -17.34
N GLY A 30 -5.93 -7.87 -17.27
CA GLY A 30 -6.92 -8.44 -16.36
C GLY A 30 -7.72 -9.57 -17.02
N ASP A 31 -8.55 -10.23 -16.21
CA ASP A 31 -9.60 -11.14 -16.67
C ASP A 31 -10.90 -10.92 -15.89
N ASP A 32 -12.00 -11.47 -16.39
CA ASP A 32 -13.33 -11.36 -15.78
C ASP A 32 -13.52 -12.31 -14.59
N ILE A 33 -12.44 -12.83 -13.99
CA ILE A 33 -12.51 -13.87 -12.95
C ILE A 33 -11.72 -13.51 -11.70
N LEU A 34 -10.38 -13.58 -11.75
CA LEU A 34 -9.50 -13.46 -10.57
C LEU A 34 -8.41 -12.40 -10.75
N LEU A 35 -8.23 -11.90 -11.96
CA LEU A 35 -7.03 -11.19 -12.33
C LEU A 35 -7.35 -9.71 -12.55
N SER A 36 -7.12 -8.91 -11.51
CA SER A 36 -7.24 -7.44 -11.60
C SER A 36 -6.19 -6.86 -12.56
N GLU A 37 -6.58 -5.86 -13.36
CA GLU A 37 -5.64 -5.06 -14.17
C GLU A 37 -4.64 -4.31 -13.30
N ASP A 38 -5.13 -3.76 -12.18
CA ASP A 38 -4.31 -3.17 -11.14
C ASP A 38 -3.72 -4.28 -10.24
N ARG A 39 -2.39 -4.34 -10.17
CA ARG A 39 -1.62 -5.32 -9.39
C ARG A 39 -1.15 -4.77 -8.05
N ASN A 40 -1.35 -3.49 -7.78
CA ASN A 40 -1.08 -2.94 -6.48
C ASN A 40 -2.19 -3.41 -5.51
N PRO A 41 -1.86 -4.06 -4.39
CA PRO A 41 -2.86 -4.65 -3.50
C PRO A 41 -3.71 -3.62 -2.74
N ASN A 42 -3.34 -2.34 -2.78
CA ASN A 42 -3.93 -1.28 -1.96
C ASN A 42 -4.00 0.09 -2.66
N THR A 43 -4.22 0.13 -3.98
CA THR A 43 -4.39 1.39 -4.72
C THR A 43 -5.58 2.20 -4.19
N ASN A 44 -6.68 1.53 -3.87
CA ASN A 44 -7.87 2.19 -3.32
C ASN A 44 -7.57 2.83 -1.96
N GLY A 45 -6.75 2.20 -1.12
CA GLY A 45 -6.25 2.81 0.12
C GLY A 45 -5.42 4.07 -0.16
N ALA A 46 -4.49 4.00 -1.12
CA ALA A 46 -3.68 5.16 -1.49
C ALA A 46 -4.51 6.34 -2.03
N ARG A 47 -5.54 6.05 -2.85
CA ARG A 47 -6.48 7.06 -3.36
C ARG A 47 -7.31 7.66 -2.24
N LEU A 48 -7.92 6.82 -1.39
CA LEU A 48 -8.77 7.26 -0.30
C LEU A 48 -8.02 8.15 0.70
N LEU A 49 -6.76 7.81 1.00
CA LEU A 49 -5.91 8.55 1.94
C LEU A 49 -5.30 9.82 1.30
N GLY A 50 -5.46 10.02 -0.01
CA GLY A 50 -4.93 11.19 -0.72
C GLY A 50 -3.42 11.14 -0.96
N VAL A 51 -2.81 9.95 -0.98
CA VAL A 51 -1.39 9.78 -1.35
C VAL A 51 -1.20 10.06 -2.84
N THR A 52 -2.12 9.57 -3.67
CA THR A 52 -2.14 9.81 -5.12
C THR A 52 -3.57 9.74 -5.65
N SER A 53 -3.91 10.59 -6.61
CA SER A 53 -5.16 10.46 -7.38
C SER A 53 -5.01 9.46 -8.52
N GLU A 54 -3.79 9.29 -9.03
CA GLU A 54 -3.43 8.43 -10.15
C GLU A 54 -1.99 7.94 -9.93
N PRO A 55 -1.78 6.67 -9.54
CA PRO A 55 -0.45 6.13 -9.32
C PRO A 55 0.44 6.34 -10.54
N GLY A 56 1.59 6.98 -10.34
CA GLY A 56 2.55 7.24 -11.41
C GLY A 56 2.53 8.66 -11.98
N ALA A 57 1.50 9.46 -11.67
CA ALA A 57 1.30 10.79 -12.23
C ALA A 57 2.46 11.78 -11.99
N LYS A 58 3.22 11.62 -10.92
CA LYS A 58 4.37 12.47 -10.54
C LYS A 58 5.72 11.77 -10.69
N LEU A 59 5.79 10.49 -11.08
CA LEU A 59 7.06 9.75 -11.17
C LEU A 59 8.04 10.36 -12.16
N SER A 60 7.57 10.88 -13.30
CA SER A 60 8.42 11.59 -14.26
C SER A 60 9.00 12.86 -13.63
N THR A 61 8.16 13.66 -12.96
CA THR A 61 8.59 14.87 -12.25
C THR A 61 9.59 14.56 -11.13
N ILE A 62 9.37 13.52 -10.34
CA ILE A 62 10.30 13.06 -9.30
C ILE A 62 11.64 12.67 -9.94
N THR A 63 11.59 11.86 -11.00
CA THR A 63 12.78 11.39 -11.71
C THR A 63 13.59 12.55 -12.29
N ASP A 64 12.93 13.50 -12.95
CA ASP A 64 13.58 14.69 -13.53
C ASP A 64 14.15 15.62 -12.44
N ALA A 65 13.47 15.73 -11.29
CA ALA A 65 13.95 16.52 -10.17
C ALA A 65 15.21 15.91 -9.54
N VAL A 66 15.32 14.58 -9.47
CA VAL A 66 16.55 13.89 -9.06
C VAL A 66 17.65 14.08 -10.10
N LYS A 67 17.35 13.87 -11.40
CA LYS A 67 18.32 13.99 -12.49
C LYS A 67 18.91 15.39 -12.62
N SER A 68 18.08 16.41 -12.44
CA SER A 68 18.50 17.82 -12.44
C SER A 68 19.23 18.24 -11.17
N GLY A 69 19.22 17.42 -10.12
CA GLY A 69 19.74 17.74 -8.81
C GLY A 69 18.90 18.77 -8.04
N THR A 70 17.65 19.03 -8.46
CA THR A 70 16.67 19.84 -7.73
C THR A 70 16.32 19.18 -6.40
N VAL A 71 16.09 17.86 -6.43
CA VAL A 71 15.93 17.03 -5.23
C VAL A 71 17.30 16.62 -4.70
N LYS A 72 17.52 16.84 -3.40
CA LYS A 72 18.76 16.45 -2.69
C LYS A 72 18.58 15.23 -1.80
N ALA A 73 17.34 14.90 -1.45
CA ALA A 73 17.03 13.76 -0.61
C ALA A 73 15.89 12.93 -1.23
N LEU A 74 16.06 11.61 -1.25
CA LEU A 74 15.04 10.68 -1.74
C LEU A 74 14.80 9.60 -0.70
N ILE A 75 13.54 9.35 -0.36
CA ILE A 75 13.11 8.24 0.47
C ILE A 75 12.32 7.28 -0.41
N VAL A 76 12.72 6.02 -0.45
CA VAL A 76 12.07 4.97 -1.22
C VAL A 76 11.50 3.90 -0.30
N LEU A 77 10.22 3.56 -0.50
CA LEU A 77 9.48 2.58 0.29
C LEU A 77 9.11 1.37 -0.58
N GLY A 78 9.88 0.29 -0.52
CA GLY A 78 9.62 -0.96 -1.22
C GLY A 78 9.68 -0.86 -2.74
N GLU A 79 10.45 0.08 -3.28
CA GLU A 79 10.62 0.29 -4.73
C GLU A 79 12.09 0.33 -5.13
N ASN A 80 12.34 0.19 -6.43
CA ASN A 80 13.68 0.37 -7.00
C ASN A 80 13.67 1.57 -7.98
N PRO A 81 14.23 2.74 -7.60
CA PRO A 81 14.24 3.94 -8.44
C PRO A 81 15.05 3.78 -9.74
N MET A 82 15.98 2.81 -9.81
CA MET A 82 16.71 2.55 -11.05
C MET A 82 15.81 1.98 -12.15
N ARG A 83 14.72 1.29 -11.78
CA ARG A 83 13.70 0.84 -12.75
C ARG A 83 12.90 2.00 -13.35
N LEU A 84 12.96 3.18 -12.73
CA LEU A 84 12.35 4.41 -13.21
C LEU A 84 13.35 5.26 -14.03
N GLY A 85 14.57 4.76 -14.24
CA GLY A 85 15.60 5.42 -15.04
C GLY A 85 16.44 6.45 -14.29
N ILE A 86 16.51 6.37 -12.96
CA ILE A 86 17.49 7.10 -12.15
C ILE A 86 18.78 6.24 -12.08
N SER A 87 19.93 6.79 -12.46
CA SER A 87 21.19 6.02 -12.48
C SER A 87 21.82 5.87 -11.09
N ALA A 88 22.75 4.92 -10.93
CA ALA A 88 23.50 4.74 -9.69
C ALA A 88 24.29 6.01 -9.31
N GLU A 89 24.86 6.70 -10.30
CA GLU A 89 25.59 7.96 -10.09
C GLU A 89 24.66 9.06 -9.57
N GLN A 90 23.42 9.12 -10.06
CA GLN A 90 22.42 10.09 -9.61
C GLN A 90 21.96 9.79 -8.18
N LEU A 91 21.77 8.51 -7.84
CA LEU A 91 21.45 8.08 -6.47
C LEU A 91 22.61 8.41 -5.51
N SER A 92 23.84 8.11 -5.90
CA SER A 92 25.06 8.42 -5.14
C SER A 92 25.31 9.92 -4.96
N ALA A 93 24.79 10.76 -5.86
CA ALA A 93 24.91 12.21 -5.78
C ALA A 93 23.88 12.88 -4.83
N LEU A 94 22.88 12.14 -4.37
CA LEU A 94 21.92 12.63 -3.37
C LEU A 94 22.64 12.84 -2.03
N SER A 95 22.28 13.92 -1.34
CA SER A 95 22.77 14.17 0.03
C SER A 95 22.20 13.18 1.04
N ALA A 96 21.01 12.65 0.78
CA ALA A 96 20.42 11.57 1.54
C ALA A 96 19.60 10.65 0.63
N PHE A 97 19.96 9.38 0.57
CA PHE A 97 19.15 8.36 -0.09
C PHE A 97 18.78 7.28 0.93
N ILE A 98 17.51 7.22 1.30
CA ILE A 98 16.99 6.32 2.33
C ILE A 98 16.13 5.26 1.64
N VAL A 99 16.43 3.99 1.92
CA VAL A 99 15.67 2.85 1.38
C VAL A 99 15.04 2.09 2.54
N MET A 100 13.72 1.94 2.50
CA MET A 100 12.97 0.98 3.31
C MET A 100 12.56 -0.18 2.40
N ASP A 101 13.08 -1.37 2.64
CA ASP A 101 12.80 -2.55 1.81
C ASP A 101 12.92 -3.84 2.63
N ILE A 102 12.29 -4.89 2.12
CA ILE A 102 12.32 -6.25 2.68
C ILE A 102 13.52 -7.05 2.14
N LEU A 103 14.04 -6.67 0.97
CA LEU A 103 15.16 -7.31 0.29
C LEU A 103 16.09 -6.26 -0.31
N SER A 104 17.38 -6.59 -0.39
CA SER A 104 18.33 -5.74 -1.12
C SER A 104 18.06 -5.77 -2.62
N ASN A 105 18.31 -4.65 -3.29
CA ASN A 105 18.23 -4.47 -4.74
C ASN A 105 19.37 -3.57 -5.24
N ASP A 106 19.56 -3.46 -6.56
CA ASP A 106 20.68 -2.70 -7.16
C ASP A 106 20.75 -1.22 -6.72
N ALA A 107 19.61 -0.59 -6.40
CA ALA A 107 19.59 0.77 -5.88
C ALA A 107 20.09 0.83 -4.43
N THR A 108 19.88 -0.22 -3.64
CA THR A 108 20.23 -0.30 -2.21
C THR A 108 21.73 -0.09 -1.98
N GLU A 109 22.58 -0.49 -2.93
CA GLU A 109 24.04 -0.30 -2.86
C GLU A 109 24.46 1.18 -2.83
N ASN A 110 23.60 2.07 -3.32
CA ASN A 110 23.85 3.52 -3.36
C ASN A 110 23.19 4.25 -2.18
N ALA A 111 22.47 3.54 -1.30
CA ALA A 111 21.73 4.15 -0.20
C ALA A 111 22.66 4.70 0.88
N THR A 112 22.36 5.89 1.39
CA THR A 112 22.99 6.45 2.58
C THR A 112 22.55 5.69 3.84
N VAL A 113 21.28 5.27 3.87
CA VAL A 113 20.69 4.51 4.97
C VAL A 113 19.75 3.45 4.41
N VAL A 114 19.88 2.22 4.92
CA VAL A 114 18.95 1.11 4.66
C VAL A 114 18.20 0.80 5.95
N LEU A 115 16.88 0.80 5.88
CA LEU A 115 15.97 0.54 6.99
C LEU A 115 15.19 -0.75 6.70
N PRO A 116 15.61 -1.91 7.24
CA PRO A 116 14.98 -3.19 6.92
C PRO A 116 13.55 -3.23 7.45
N SER A 117 12.59 -3.50 6.56
CA SER A 117 11.17 -3.52 6.90
C SER A 117 10.53 -4.91 6.78
N PHE A 118 9.28 -5.03 7.23
CA PHE A 118 8.57 -6.31 7.27
C PHE A 118 7.91 -6.65 5.92
N ALA A 119 7.95 -7.95 5.58
CA ALA A 119 7.16 -8.51 4.49
C ALA A 119 5.66 -8.57 4.86
N PHE A 120 4.81 -8.80 3.87
CA PHE A 120 3.35 -8.79 4.06
C PHE A 120 2.86 -9.76 5.15
N ALA A 121 3.51 -10.92 5.32
CA ALA A 121 3.12 -11.93 6.30
C ALA A 121 3.58 -11.60 7.73
N GLU A 122 4.49 -10.63 7.88
CA GLU A 122 5.15 -10.24 9.13
C GLU A 122 4.49 -9.01 9.77
N LYS A 123 3.76 -8.23 8.96
CA LYS A 123 3.15 -6.96 9.36
C LYS A 123 1.68 -7.11 9.76
N ARG A 124 1.19 -6.08 10.45
CA ARG A 124 -0.23 -5.91 10.82
C ARG A 124 -0.73 -4.60 10.24
N GLY A 125 -2.03 -4.50 9.96
CA GLY A 125 -2.63 -3.23 9.51
C GLY A 125 -3.93 -3.46 8.78
N SER A 126 -4.21 -2.60 7.81
CA SER A 126 -5.37 -2.72 6.93
C SER A 126 -5.05 -2.37 5.48
N MET A 127 -5.84 -2.88 4.55
CA MET A 127 -5.79 -2.54 3.12
C MET A 127 -7.21 -2.39 2.59
N ILE A 128 -7.38 -1.60 1.54
CA ILE A 128 -8.64 -1.49 0.78
C ILE A 128 -8.40 -2.16 -0.58
N ASN A 129 -9.11 -3.25 -0.83
CA ASN A 129 -8.97 -4.02 -2.06
C ASN A 129 -9.64 -3.33 -3.27
N GLY A 130 -9.53 -3.94 -4.45
CA GLY A 130 -10.10 -3.42 -5.70
C GLY A 130 -11.62 -3.18 -5.66
N GLU A 131 -12.33 -3.98 -4.86
CA GLU A 131 -13.78 -3.87 -4.63
C GLU A 131 -14.16 -2.80 -3.59
N GLY A 132 -13.22 -2.02 -3.09
CA GLY A 132 -13.49 -0.94 -2.12
C GLY A 132 -13.74 -1.44 -0.70
N ARG A 133 -13.34 -2.68 -0.38
CA ARG A 133 -13.50 -3.29 0.94
C ARG A 133 -12.26 -3.13 1.78
N LEU A 134 -12.42 -2.53 2.95
CA LEU A 134 -11.43 -2.45 4.02
C LEU A 134 -11.26 -3.83 4.66
N GLN A 135 -10.05 -4.35 4.64
CA GLN A 135 -9.68 -5.66 5.18
C GLN A 135 -8.53 -5.52 6.18
N ARG A 136 -8.59 -6.29 7.26
CA ARG A 136 -7.55 -6.34 8.28
C ARG A 136 -6.47 -7.32 7.86
N LEU A 137 -5.22 -6.91 7.97
CA LEU A 137 -4.05 -7.76 7.88
C LEU A 137 -3.55 -8.12 9.29
N ASN A 138 -3.42 -9.42 9.56
CA ASN A 138 -2.87 -9.93 10.80
C ASN A 138 -1.48 -10.52 10.56
N ARG A 139 -0.57 -10.29 11.51
CA ARG A 139 0.76 -10.88 11.49
C ARG A 139 0.66 -12.41 11.57
N ALA A 140 1.17 -13.11 10.57
CA ALA A 140 1.20 -14.56 10.50
C ALA A 140 2.53 -15.13 11.04
N VAL A 141 3.64 -14.44 10.80
CA VAL A 141 4.99 -14.86 11.23
C VAL A 141 5.73 -13.70 11.91
N ARG A 142 6.78 -14.00 12.66
CA ARG A 142 7.66 -12.96 13.22
C ARG A 142 8.62 -12.48 12.13
N GLY A 143 8.93 -11.19 12.13
CA GLY A 143 9.91 -10.63 11.20
C GLY A 143 11.34 -11.12 11.48
N PRO A 144 12.21 -11.11 10.46
CA PRO A 144 13.57 -11.61 10.55
C PRO A 144 14.53 -10.57 11.14
N GLY A 145 15.52 -11.04 11.92
CA GLY A 145 16.62 -10.22 12.41
C GLY A 145 16.18 -8.93 13.11
N GLU A 146 16.74 -7.81 12.67
CA GLU A 146 16.44 -6.46 13.18
C GLU A 146 15.44 -5.70 12.28
N ALA A 147 14.73 -6.40 11.39
CA ALA A 147 13.68 -5.78 10.60
C ALA A 147 12.57 -5.27 11.53
N ARG A 148 11.91 -4.19 11.12
CA ARG A 148 10.82 -3.58 11.89
C ARG A 148 9.59 -3.37 11.02
N ASP A 149 8.46 -3.18 11.68
CA ASP A 149 7.23 -2.84 10.98
C ASP A 149 7.37 -1.44 10.37
N ASP A 150 6.94 -1.26 9.12
CA ASP A 150 7.14 -0.02 8.36
C ASP A 150 6.49 1.18 9.07
N TRP A 151 5.34 0.99 9.72
CA TRP A 151 4.68 2.06 10.47
C TRP A 151 5.51 2.52 11.69
N GLU A 152 6.27 1.63 12.33
CA GLU A 152 7.15 1.99 13.45
C GLU A 152 8.33 2.81 12.96
N ILE A 153 8.91 2.42 11.82
CA ILE A 153 10.01 3.16 11.18
C ILE A 153 9.52 4.56 10.78
N LEU A 154 8.36 4.66 10.11
CA LEU A 154 7.77 5.94 9.70
C LEU A 154 7.43 6.82 10.91
N ARG A 155 6.85 6.24 11.98
CA ARG A 155 6.64 6.95 13.24
C ARG A 155 7.95 7.51 13.79
N ASP A 156 8.99 6.69 13.88
CA ASP A 156 10.27 7.10 14.46
C ASP A 156 10.93 8.22 13.63
N LEU A 157 10.79 8.18 12.30
CA LEU A 157 11.22 9.27 11.42
C LEU A 157 10.45 10.57 11.70
N ILE A 158 9.11 10.51 11.80
CA ILE A 158 8.28 11.68 12.14
C ILE A 158 8.66 12.23 13.52
N GLN A 159 8.85 11.35 14.51
CA GLN A 159 9.27 11.75 15.85
C GLN A 159 10.65 12.41 15.82
N ALA A 160 11.59 11.90 15.04
CA ALA A 160 12.92 12.50 14.89
C ALA A 160 12.85 13.90 14.26
N CYS A 161 11.93 14.12 13.31
CA CYS A 161 11.73 15.43 12.66
C CYS A 161 10.99 16.43 13.55
N THR A 162 10.00 15.99 14.33
CA THR A 162 9.10 16.88 15.11
C THR A 162 9.49 17.02 16.58
N GLY A 163 10.26 16.07 17.13
CA GLY A 163 10.51 15.94 18.56
C GLY A 163 9.30 15.47 19.38
N GLN A 164 8.18 15.12 18.73
CA GLN A 164 6.93 14.74 19.39
C GLN A 164 6.66 13.25 19.23
N ASN A 165 6.23 12.59 20.31
CA ASN A 165 5.80 11.20 20.28
C ASN A 165 4.35 11.10 20.74
N SER A 166 3.45 10.70 19.84
CA SER A 166 2.02 10.56 20.11
C SER A 166 1.44 9.21 19.65
N ILE A 167 2.26 8.35 19.06
CA ILE A 167 1.84 7.08 18.45
C ILE A 167 2.61 5.95 19.11
N TYR A 168 1.93 5.13 19.90
CA TYR A 168 2.58 4.03 20.64
C TYR A 168 2.18 2.66 20.09
N SER A 169 1.10 2.61 19.30
CA SER A 169 0.55 1.40 18.72
C SER A 169 0.03 1.65 17.31
N ILE A 170 -0.14 0.59 16.54
CA ILE A 170 -0.81 0.66 15.24
C ILE A 170 -2.29 1.06 15.38
N GLU A 171 -2.92 0.73 16.51
CA GLU A 171 -4.27 1.22 16.85
C GLU A 171 -4.32 2.75 16.96
N ASP A 172 -3.28 3.39 17.49
CA ASP A 172 -3.20 4.85 17.52
C ASP A 172 -3.13 5.45 16.12
N VAL A 173 -2.35 4.82 15.22
CA VAL A 173 -2.27 5.22 13.81
C VAL A 173 -3.64 5.09 13.16
N PHE A 174 -4.31 3.94 13.33
CA PHE A 174 -5.63 3.73 12.76
C PHE A 174 -6.64 4.74 13.29
N ARG A 175 -6.62 5.03 14.59
CA ARG A 175 -7.52 6.00 15.22
C ARG A 175 -7.32 7.39 14.62
N GLN A 176 -6.09 7.88 14.54
CA GLN A 176 -5.80 9.19 13.93
C GLN A 176 -6.19 9.23 12.44
N MET A 177 -5.96 8.14 11.72
CA MET A 177 -6.39 7.99 10.33
C MET A 177 -7.93 8.03 10.20
N ALA A 178 -8.67 7.34 11.07
CA ALA A 178 -10.12 7.29 11.09
C ALA A 178 -10.78 8.62 11.52
N GLU A 179 -10.09 9.42 12.34
CA GLU A 179 -10.50 10.79 12.68
C GLU A 179 -10.35 11.74 11.47
N ALA A 180 -9.35 11.50 10.61
CA ALA A 180 -9.06 12.34 9.45
C ALA A 180 -9.84 11.94 8.18
N VAL A 181 -10.25 10.68 8.04
CA VAL A 181 -10.88 10.14 6.83
C VAL A 181 -12.33 9.75 7.09
N PRO A 182 -13.32 10.49 6.55
CA PRO A 182 -14.74 10.27 6.84
C PRO A 182 -15.23 8.84 6.59
N GLN A 183 -14.74 8.19 5.53
CA GLN A 183 -15.10 6.82 5.16
C GLN A 183 -14.66 5.77 6.20
N LEU A 184 -13.70 6.13 7.05
CA LEU A 184 -13.19 5.27 8.12
C LEU A 184 -13.75 5.65 9.50
N ALA A 185 -14.60 6.68 9.58
CA ALA A 185 -15.11 7.20 10.84
C ALA A 185 -15.82 6.12 11.67
N GLY A 186 -15.50 6.07 12.97
CA GLY A 186 -16.08 5.12 13.91
C GLY A 186 -15.56 3.67 13.79
N SER A 187 -14.69 3.40 12.82
CA SER A 187 -14.02 2.10 12.65
C SER A 187 -12.77 1.99 13.53
N ASN A 188 -12.34 0.77 13.77
CA ASN A 188 -11.02 0.44 14.32
C ASN A 188 -10.61 -0.93 13.78
N LEU A 189 -9.32 -1.29 13.90
CA LEU A 189 -8.82 -2.57 13.38
C LEU A 189 -9.65 -3.79 13.82
N SER A 190 -10.12 -3.81 15.07
CA SER A 190 -10.94 -4.92 15.59
C SER A 190 -12.34 -4.96 14.98
N LYS A 191 -12.96 -3.81 14.70
CA LYS A 191 -14.30 -3.71 14.10
C LYS A 191 -14.34 -4.12 12.64
N ILE A 192 -13.21 -4.13 11.93
CA ILE A 192 -13.13 -4.58 10.53
C ILE A 192 -13.66 -6.02 10.38
N GLY A 193 -13.41 -6.87 11.38
CA GLY A 193 -13.79 -8.28 11.34
C GLY A 193 -13.07 -9.07 10.24
N ASP A 194 -13.48 -10.31 10.05
CA ASP A 194 -12.83 -11.23 9.09
C ASP A 194 -13.38 -11.09 7.67
N LEU A 195 -14.60 -10.54 7.53
CA LEU A 195 -15.25 -10.28 6.24
C LEU A 195 -14.95 -8.89 5.66
N GLY A 196 -14.25 -8.03 6.43
CA GLY A 196 -14.00 -6.65 6.05
C GLY A 196 -15.25 -5.77 6.05
N ILE A 197 -15.05 -4.47 5.81
CA ILE A 197 -16.11 -3.45 5.76
C ILE A 197 -16.09 -2.78 4.40
N GLN A 198 -17.27 -2.55 3.80
CA GLN A 198 -17.37 -1.76 2.57
C GLN A 198 -17.15 -0.28 2.90
N VAL A 199 -16.15 0.36 2.29
CA VAL A 199 -15.78 1.77 2.57
C VAL A 199 -15.72 2.65 1.32
N MET A 200 -15.74 2.05 0.14
CA MET A 200 -15.82 2.73 -1.16
C MET A 200 -16.88 2.05 -2.02
N GLU A 201 -17.43 2.74 -3.02
CA GLU A 201 -18.29 2.10 -4.01
C GLU A 201 -17.45 1.13 -4.85
N ALA A 202 -17.96 -0.10 -5.05
CA ALA A 202 -17.31 -1.05 -5.93
C ALA A 202 -17.51 -0.62 -7.39
N HIS A 203 -16.47 -0.73 -8.21
CA HIS A 203 -16.69 -0.83 -9.64
C HIS A 203 -17.33 -2.20 -9.89
N GLU A 204 -18.42 -2.24 -10.65
CA GLU A 204 -19.19 -3.46 -10.87
C GLU A 204 -18.29 -4.52 -11.54
N SER A 205 -17.82 -5.49 -10.77
CA SER A 205 -17.15 -6.66 -11.33
C SER A 205 -18.14 -7.43 -12.19
N PRO A 206 -17.76 -7.86 -13.42
CA PRO A 206 -18.64 -8.70 -14.22
C PRO A 206 -19.05 -9.93 -13.41
N PRO A 207 -20.32 -10.36 -13.50
CA PRO A 207 -20.79 -11.51 -12.77
C PRO A 207 -19.87 -12.70 -13.08
N PRO A 208 -19.56 -13.55 -12.09
CA PRO A 208 -18.73 -14.72 -12.32
C PRO A 208 -19.29 -15.48 -13.52
N PRO A 209 -18.44 -16.00 -14.43
CA PRO A 209 -18.91 -16.71 -15.60
C PRO A 209 -19.89 -17.78 -15.14
N VAL A 210 -21.13 -17.69 -15.65
CA VAL A 210 -22.16 -18.67 -15.33
C VAL A 210 -21.64 -20.00 -15.82
N ASP A 211 -21.23 -20.87 -14.92
CA ASP A 211 -20.76 -22.19 -15.29
C ASP A 211 -21.93 -22.87 -16.01
N ALA A 212 -21.78 -23.07 -17.32
CA ALA A 212 -22.80 -23.72 -18.14
C ALA A 212 -23.13 -25.12 -17.58
N ALA A 213 -22.19 -25.74 -16.85
CA ALA A 213 -22.43 -26.97 -16.12
C ALA A 213 -23.30 -26.75 -14.87
N ALA A 214 -23.10 -25.68 -14.10
CA ALA A 214 -23.95 -25.35 -12.94
C ALA A 214 -25.39 -25.02 -13.36
N ALA A 215 -25.57 -24.25 -14.43
CA ALA A 215 -26.90 -23.97 -14.99
C ALA A 215 -27.57 -25.24 -15.56
N ALA A 216 -26.79 -26.18 -16.11
CA ALA A 216 -27.31 -27.47 -16.57
C ALA A 216 -27.68 -28.42 -15.42
N ILE A 217 -26.92 -28.40 -14.32
CA ILE A 217 -27.22 -29.16 -13.09
C ILE A 217 -28.51 -28.64 -12.45
N GLU A 218 -28.65 -27.32 -12.30
CA GLU A 218 -29.83 -26.69 -11.72
C GLU A 218 -31.09 -26.95 -12.58
N LYS A 219 -30.93 -26.91 -13.91
CA LYS A 219 -32.00 -27.28 -14.86
C LYS A 219 -32.35 -28.77 -14.80
N ALA A 220 -31.37 -29.66 -14.61
CA ALA A 220 -31.60 -31.09 -14.47
C ALA A 220 -32.27 -31.45 -13.11
N GLU A 221 -31.94 -30.74 -12.04
CA GLU A 221 -32.57 -30.92 -10.72
C GLU A 221 -34.03 -30.43 -10.71
N SER A 222 -34.31 -29.30 -11.38
CA SER A 222 -35.69 -28.78 -11.51
C SER A 222 -36.61 -29.67 -12.36
N GLN A 223 -36.04 -30.53 -13.22
CA GLN A 223 -36.77 -31.48 -14.07
C GLN A 223 -36.80 -32.90 -13.51
N ARG A 224 -36.25 -33.12 -12.31
CA ARG A 224 -36.21 -34.43 -11.67
C ARG A 224 -37.63 -34.82 -11.21
N PRO A 225 -38.22 -35.91 -11.74
CA PRO A 225 -39.55 -36.33 -11.31
C PRO A 225 -39.52 -36.75 -9.83
N PRO A 226 -40.59 -36.48 -9.05
CA PRO A 226 -40.65 -36.88 -7.65
C PRO A 226 -40.51 -38.41 -7.55
N GLY A 227 -39.59 -38.84 -6.69
CA GLY A 227 -39.21 -40.24 -6.52
C GLY A 227 -40.41 -41.13 -6.19
N ARG A 228 -40.41 -42.33 -6.80
CA ARG A 228 -41.34 -43.43 -6.52
C ARG A 228 -40.93 -44.19 -5.28
#